data_AF-A0AAU2S0N7-F1
#
_entry.id   AF-A0AAU2S0N7-F1
#
_cell.length_a   1.000
_cell.length_b   1.000
_cell.length_c   1.000
_cell.angle_alpha   90.00
_cell.angle_beta   90.00
_cell.angle_gamma   90.00
#
_symmetry.space_group_name_H-M   'P 1'
#
loop_
_entity.id
_entity.type
_entity.pdbx_description
1 polymer ?
#
loop_
_entity_poly.entity_id
_entity_poly.type
_entity_poly.pdbx_seq_one_letter_code
_entity_poly.pdbx_strand_id
1 'polypeptide(L)'
;MNDEIMGTVGCDIYSFDGRILEIFGILPARFRIRHLDLRVTGPDRKGERTVEIGHGQVKGGGTIREYSAAEWEQADGLAALLEAVQAAIDSTSGRRPV
;
A
#
# COMPACT_ATOMS: atom_id res chain seq x y z
N MET A 1 8.25 -9.07 -17.84
CA MET A 1 9.09 -8.45 -16.79
C MET A 1 8.10 -7.61 -16.00
N ASN A 2 7.77 -7.99 -14.77
CA ASN A 2 7.09 -7.04 -13.88
C ASN A 2 8.24 -6.28 -13.24
N ASP A 3 8.40 -5.02 -13.62
CA ASP A 3 9.33 -4.13 -12.94
C ASP A 3 8.88 -4.06 -11.48
N GLU A 4 9.72 -4.58 -10.58
CA GLU A 4 9.49 -4.50 -9.15
C GLU A 4 9.49 -3.03 -8.76
N ILE A 5 8.40 -2.56 -8.17
CA ILE A 5 8.27 -1.18 -7.70
C ILE A 5 8.61 -1.18 -6.22
N MET A 6 9.50 -0.27 -5.83
CA MET A 6 9.89 -0.11 -4.44
C MET A 6 9.52 1.28 -3.94
N GLY A 7 9.21 1.38 -2.66
CA GLY A 7 9.01 2.63 -1.94
C GLY A 7 9.61 2.55 -0.55
N THR A 8 10.09 3.65 0.01
CA THR A 8 10.72 3.68 1.33
C THR A 8 10.18 4.84 2.15
N VAL A 9 9.83 4.58 3.41
CA VAL A 9 9.48 5.61 4.39
C VAL A 9 10.17 5.33 5.71
N GLY A 10 11.05 6.24 6.13
CA GLY A 10 11.88 6.03 7.32
C GLY A 10 12.68 4.74 7.21
N CYS A 11 12.41 3.78 8.10
CA CYS A 11 13.05 2.46 8.10
C CYS A 11 12.23 1.36 7.41
N ASP A 12 11.00 1.66 6.99
CA ASP A 12 10.13 0.68 6.35
C ASP A 12 10.34 0.72 4.82
N ILE A 13 10.53 -0.45 4.22
CA ILE A 13 10.71 -0.64 2.78
C ILE A 13 9.51 -1.41 2.25
N TYR A 14 8.91 -0.88 1.19
CA TYR A 14 7.78 -1.45 0.48
C TYR A 14 8.30 -2.00 -0.85
N SER A 15 7.92 -3.22 -1.20
CA SER A 15 8.22 -3.85 -2.49
C SER A 15 6.95 -4.43 -3.07
N PHE A 16 6.77 -4.26 -4.39
CA PHE A 16 5.62 -4.74 -5.11
C PHE A 16 6.02 -5.36 -6.46
N ASP A 17 5.67 -6.64 -6.68
CA ASP A 17 6.02 -7.41 -7.89
C ASP A 17 4.87 -7.54 -8.91
N GLY A 18 3.75 -6.82 -8.69
CA GLY A 18 2.52 -6.96 -9.48
C GLY A 18 1.51 -7.97 -8.92
N ARG A 19 1.88 -8.77 -7.92
CA ARG A 19 1.03 -9.82 -7.31
C ARG A 19 1.04 -9.80 -5.80
N ILE A 20 2.14 -9.35 -5.22
CA ILE A 20 2.41 -9.38 -3.79
C ILE A 20 3.02 -8.04 -3.39
N LEU A 21 2.41 -7.41 -2.39
CA LEU A 21 3.00 -6.30 -1.64
C LEU A 21 3.72 -6.86 -0.41
N GLU A 22 5.00 -6.56 -0.27
CA GLU A 22 5.83 -6.91 0.88
C GLU A 22 6.30 -5.64 1.57
N ILE A 23 6.20 -5.63 2.90
CA ILE A 23 6.67 -4.57 3.77
C ILE A 23 7.78 -5.17 4.61
N PHE A 24 8.96 -4.55 4.57
CA PHE A 24 10.10 -4.83 5.41
C PHE A 24 10.29 -3.69 6.39
N GLY A 25 10.88 -3.97 7.55
CA GLY A 25 11.15 -2.95 8.57
C GLY A 25 10.62 -3.38 9.93
N ILE A 26 9.98 -2.46 10.65
CA ILE A 26 9.65 -2.63 12.07
C ILE A 26 8.55 -3.70 12.25
N LEU A 27 7.58 -3.73 11.35
CA LEU A 27 6.51 -4.72 11.33
C LEU A 27 6.42 -5.35 9.94
N PRO A 28 7.23 -6.37 9.65
CA PRO A 28 7.26 -6.98 8.34
C PRO A 28 5.93 -7.68 8.05
N ALA A 29 5.43 -7.50 6.83
CA ALA A 29 4.14 -8.04 6.42
C ALA A 29 4.12 -8.36 4.92
N ARG A 30 3.26 -9.29 4.52
CA ARG A 30 3.15 -9.75 3.14
C ARG A 30 1.69 -9.92 2.73
N PHE A 31 1.30 -9.25 1.67
CA PHE A 31 -0.08 -9.20 1.19
C PHE A 31 -0.16 -9.67 -0.26
N ARG A 32 -1.02 -10.66 -0.54
CA ARG A 32 -1.35 -11.05 -1.92
C ARG A 32 -2.44 -10.11 -2.44
N ILE A 33 -2.22 -9.50 -3.60
CA ILE A 33 -3.15 -8.51 -4.21
C ILE A 33 -4.58 -9.03 -4.31
N ARG A 34 -4.77 -10.30 -4.67
CA ARG A 34 -6.12 -10.92 -4.77
C ARG A 34 -6.93 -10.94 -3.47
N HIS A 35 -6.30 -10.68 -2.33
CA HIS A 35 -6.93 -10.60 -1.01
C HIS A 35 -6.60 -9.29 -0.30
N LEU A 36 -5.92 -8.37 -0.98
CA LEU A 36 -5.50 -7.10 -0.41
C LEU A 36 -6.64 -6.09 -0.55
N ASP A 37 -6.89 -5.36 0.52
CA ASP A 37 -7.66 -4.13 0.50
C ASP A 37 -6.73 -2.99 0.90
N LEU A 38 -6.75 -1.91 0.13
CA LEU A 38 -5.92 -0.74 0.30
C LEU A 38 -6.82 0.48 0.37
N ARG A 39 -6.64 1.30 1.40
CA ARG A 39 -7.29 2.61 1.50
C ARG A 39 -6.25 3.66 1.82
N VAL A 40 -6.18 4.69 0.98
CA VAL A 40 -5.36 5.87 1.20
C VAL A 40 -6.29 7.06 1.37
N THR A 41 -6.23 7.74 2.51
CA THR A 41 -6.97 9.00 2.71
C THR A 41 -6.22 10.17 2.06
N GLY A 42 -6.98 11.17 1.63
CA GLY A 42 -6.39 12.45 1.23
C GLY A 42 -5.74 13.15 2.42
N PRO A 43 -4.85 14.13 2.18
CA PRO A 43 -4.23 14.91 3.24
C PRO A 43 -5.31 15.60 4.09
N ASP A 44 -5.20 15.45 5.40
CA ASP A 44 -6.10 16.11 6.35
C ASP A 44 -5.75 17.61 6.51
N ARG A 45 -6.34 18.29 7.50
CA ARG A 45 -6.06 19.72 7.77
C ARG A 45 -4.60 20.00 8.16
N LYS A 46 -3.85 18.98 8.57
CA LYS A 46 -2.42 19.05 8.92
C LYS A 46 -1.53 18.50 7.81
N GLY A 47 -2.11 18.00 6.71
CA GLY A 47 -1.39 17.33 5.64
C GLY A 47 -1.03 15.87 5.95
N GLU A 48 -1.58 15.31 7.03
CA GLU A 48 -1.41 13.91 7.41
C GLU A 48 -2.26 13.01 6.50
N ARG A 49 -1.72 11.83 6.15
CA ARG A 49 -2.41 10.82 5.35
C ARG A 49 -2.43 9.51 6.10
N THR A 50 -3.54 8.80 5.99
CA THR A 50 -3.73 7.48 6.57
C THR A 50 -3.72 6.45 5.45
N VAL A 51 -2.87 5.44 5.59
CA VAL A 51 -2.80 4.28 4.71
C VAL A 51 -3.21 3.04 5.50
N GLU A 52 -4.31 2.43 5.10
CA GLU A 52 -4.81 1.18 5.67
C GLU A 52 -4.55 0.04 4.68
N ILE A 53 -3.83 -0.99 5.12
CA ILE A 53 -3.45 -2.16 4.33
C ILE A 53 -3.99 -3.40 5.03
N GLY A 54 -4.92 -4.13 4.42
CA GLY A 54 -5.60 -5.25 5.08
C GLY A 54 -5.80 -6.47 4.19
N HIS A 55 -6.11 -7.59 4.84
CA HIS A 55 -6.64 -8.78 4.16
C HIS A 55 -8.18 -8.73 4.14
N GLY A 56 -8.79 -8.67 2.95
CA GLY A 56 -10.25 -8.57 2.78
C GLY A 56 -10.82 -7.20 3.18
N GLN A 57 -12.16 -7.07 3.23
CA GLN A 57 -12.81 -5.81 3.63
C GLN A 57 -12.33 -5.39 5.03
N VAL A 58 -11.67 -4.24 5.11
CA VAL A 58 -11.02 -3.73 6.32
C VAL A 58 -12.04 -3.59 7.45
N LYS A 59 -12.11 -4.61 8.31
CA LYS A 59 -12.90 -4.65 9.56
C LYS A 59 -12.03 -5.17 10.71
N GLY A 60 -10.84 -4.58 10.89
CA GLY A 60 -10.02 -4.78 12.09
C GLY A 60 -8.86 -5.78 11.99
N GLY A 61 -8.48 -6.22 10.78
CA GLY A 61 -7.37 -7.16 10.55
C GLY A 61 -6.22 -6.62 9.68
N GLY A 62 -6.10 -5.30 9.55
CA GLY A 62 -5.12 -4.64 8.69
C GLY A 62 -4.09 -3.80 9.46
N THR A 63 -2.99 -3.46 8.80
CA THR A 63 -2.01 -2.49 9.26
C THR A 63 -2.47 -1.09 8.89
N ILE A 64 -2.66 -0.24 9.89
CA ILE A 64 -2.90 1.19 9.68
C ILE A 64 -1.57 1.91 9.88
N ARG A 65 -1.20 2.75 8.92
CA ARG A 65 -0.05 3.63 8.96
C ARG A 65 -0.53 5.07 8.80
N GLU A 66 -0.05 5.95 9.66
CA GLU A 66 -0.25 7.39 9.54
C GLU A 66 1.08 8.00 9.11
N TYR A 67 1.02 8.83 8.07
CA TYR A 67 2.16 9.56 7.55
C TYR A 67 1.90 11.05 7.72
N SER A 68 2.84 11.74 8.35
CA SER A 68 2.86 13.21 8.32
C SER A 68 3.09 13.72 6.90
N ALA A 69 2.78 14.99 6.68
CA ALA A 69 3.08 15.65 5.42
C ALA A 69 4.58 15.50 5.05
N ALA A 70 5.47 15.69 6.03
CA ALA A 70 6.90 15.58 5.82
C ALA A 70 7.34 14.16 5.45
N GLU A 71 6.84 13.14 6.16
CA GLU A 71 7.15 11.74 5.85
C GLU A 71 6.63 11.34 4.47
N TRP A 72 5.44 11.81 4.10
CA TRP A 72 4.86 11.52 2.78
C TRP A 72 5.65 12.17 1.64
N GLU A 73 6.10 13.41 1.80
CA GLU A 73 6.91 14.10 0.79
C GLU A 73 8.34 13.53 0.71
N GLN A 74 8.87 13.01 1.82
CA GLN A 74 10.18 12.35 1.88
C GLN A 74 10.12 10.86 1.49
N ALA A 75 8.92 10.32 1.34
CA ALA A 75 8.69 8.92 1.00
C ALA A 75 9.06 8.65 -0.46
N ASP A 76 10.30 8.20 -0.68
CA ASP A 76 10.77 7.88 -2.02
C ASP A 76 9.96 6.72 -2.60
N GLY A 77 9.34 6.92 -3.76
CA GLY A 77 8.58 5.89 -4.48
C GLY A 77 7.28 5.39 -3.82
N LEU A 78 6.94 5.78 -2.58
CA LEU A 78 5.77 5.22 -1.89
C LEU A 78 4.46 5.54 -2.61
N ALA A 79 4.24 6.79 -3.02
CA ALA A 79 3.00 7.18 -3.69
C ALA A 79 2.79 6.38 -4.99
N ALA A 80 3.82 6.29 -5.82
CA ALA A 80 3.80 5.51 -7.06
C ALA A 80 3.58 4.01 -6.80
N LEU A 81 4.19 3.46 -5.74
CA LEU A 81 3.97 2.08 -5.33
C LEU A 81 2.52 1.83 -4.92
N LEU A 82 1.94 2.70 -4.10
CA LEU A 82 0.55 2.58 -3.66
C LEU A 82 -0.44 2.71 -4.83
N GLU A 83 -0.18 3.60 -5.78
CA GLU A 83 -0.95 3.70 -7.03
C GLU A 83 -0.88 2.41 -7.85
N ALA A 84 0.31 1.82 -8.00
CA ALA A 84 0.48 0.56 -8.73
C ALA A 84 -0.21 -0.62 -8.02
N VAL A 85 -0.14 -0.67 -6.69
CA VAL A 85 -0.87 -1.67 -5.89
C VAL A 85 -2.37 -1.52 -6.09
N GLN A 86 -2.91 -0.29 -6.03
CA GLN A 86 -4.33 -0.03 -6.24
C GLN A 86 -4.78 -0.47 -7.64
N ALA A 87 -4.02 -0.11 -8.68
CA ALA A 87 -4.31 -0.53 -10.05
C ALA A 87 -4.34 -2.06 -10.20
N ALA A 88 -3.46 -2.78 -9.49
CA ALA A 88 -3.44 -4.24 -9.50
C ALA A 88 -4.64 -4.87 -8.76
N ILE A 89 -5.09 -4.25 -7.64
CA ILE A 89 -6.31 -4.64 -6.93
C ILE A 89 -7.52 -4.48 -7.86
N ASP A 90 -7.64 -3.34 -8.53
CA ASP A 90 -8.75 -3.02 -9.43
C ASP A 90 -8.78 -3.99 -10.63
N SER A 91 -7.61 -4.25 -11.22
CA SER A 91 -7.46 -5.23 -12.31
C SER A 91 -7.85 -6.65 -11.88
N THR A 92 -7.56 -7.05 -10.64
CA THR A 92 -7.93 -8.37 -10.13
C THR A 92 -9.43 -8.46 -9.84
N SER A 93 -10.02 -7.39 -9.32
CA SER A 93 -11.45 -7.31 -8.98
C SER A 93 -12.34 -7.33 -10.21
N GLY A 94 -11.91 -6.71 -11.31
CA GLY A 94 -12.60 -6.75 -12.61
C GLY A 94 -12.56 -8.12 -13.32
N ARG A 95 -11.79 -9.09 -12.81
CA ARG A 95 -11.61 -10.42 -13.41
C ARG A 95 -12.44 -11.53 -12.76
N ARG A 96 -13.48 -11.19 -11.99
CA ARG A 96 -14.45 -12.18 -11.48
C ARG A 96 -15.26 -12.73 -12.67
N PRO A 97 -15.13 -14.01 -13.04
CA PRO A 97 -16.12 -14.63 -13.92
C PRO A 97 -17.43 -14.71 -13.13
N VAL A 98 -18.53 -14.27 -13.77
CA VAL A 98 -19.88 -14.61 -13.33
C VAL A 98 -20.14 -16.10 -13.50
#